data_AF-A0A2D5UGN6-F1
#
_entry.id   AF-A0A2D5UGN6-F1
#
_cell.length_a   1.000
_cell.length_b   1.000
_cell.length_c   1.000
_cell.angle_alpha   90.00
_cell.angle_beta   90.00
_cell.angle_gamma   90.00
#
_symmetry.space_group_name_H-M   'P 1'
#
loop_
_entity.id
_entity.type
_entity.pdbx_description
1 polymer ?
#
loop_
_entity_poly.entity_id
_entity_poly.type
_entity_poly.pdbx_seq_one_letter_code
_entity_poly.pdbx_strand_id
1 'polypeptide(L)' 'FYADLYLSGKLNLKDMITHVYALGEINRGFDELESGVVQRGLIDMERD' A
#
# COMPACT_ATOMS: atom_id res chain seq x y z
N PHE A 1 7.07 -1.90 -19.58
CA PHE A 1 5.61 -1.86 -19.80
C PHE A 1 4.84 -1.29 -18.61
N TYR A 2 4.71 -1.99 -17.46
CA TYR A 2 3.94 -1.47 -16.31
C TYR A 2 4.52 -0.20 -15.68
N ALA A 3 5.85 -0.12 -15.58
CA ALA A 3 6.53 1.11 -15.15
C ALA A 3 6.20 2.27 -16.10
N ASP A 4 6.22 2.05 -17.41
CA ASP A 4 5.88 3.08 -18.41
C ASP A 4 4.42 3.53 -18.30
N LEU A 5 3.50 2.60 -18.04
CA LEU A 5 2.09 2.93 -17.79
C LEU A 5 1.91 3.78 -16.52
N TYR A 6 2.63 3.46 -15.45
CA TYR A 6 2.62 4.24 -14.21
C TYR A 6 3.22 5.63 -14.43
N LEU A 7 4.42 5.71 -15.02
CA LEU A 7 5.14 6.96 -15.27
C LEU A 7 4.42 7.87 -16.28
N SER A 8 3.70 7.29 -17.24
CA SER A 8 2.85 8.05 -18.18
C SER A 8 1.50 8.48 -17.58
N GLY A 9 1.21 8.14 -16.32
CA GLY A 9 -0.06 8.46 -15.65
C GLY A 9 -1.26 7.62 -16.10
N LYS A 10 -1.04 6.62 -16.97
CA LYS A 10 -2.11 5.73 -17.46
C LYS A 10 -2.49 4.62 -16.47
N LEU A 11 -1.67 4.41 -15.44
CA LEU A 11 -1.92 3.46 -14.37
C LEU A 11 -1.72 4.17 -13.03
N ASN A 12 -2.80 4.49 -12.33
CA ASN A 12 -2.75 5.25 -11.08
C ASN A 12 -2.59 4.33 -9.86
N LEU A 13 -1.37 3.82 -9.64
CA LEU A 13 -1.10 2.89 -8.53
C LEU A 13 -1.24 3.54 -7.15
N LYS A 14 -1.02 4.86 -7.07
CA LYS A 14 -1.06 5.59 -5.80
C LYS A 14 -2.46 5.57 -5.17
N ASP A 15 -3.50 5.74 -5.99
CA ASP A 15 -4.90 5.75 -5.52
C ASP A 15 -5.38 4.36 -5.08
N MET A 16 -4.68 3.30 -5.47
CA MET A 16 -4.98 1.94 -5.05
C MET A 16 -4.42 1.62 -3.66
N ILE A 17 -3.54 2.44 -3.11
CA ILE A 17 -2.99 2.25 -1.76
C ILE A 17 -3.99 2.83 -0.77
N THR A 18 -4.68 1.96 -0.05
CA THR A 18 -5.71 2.36 0.91
C THR A 18 -5.14 2.77 2.27
N HIS A 19 -4.01 2.17 2.65
CA HIS A 19 -3.39 2.36 3.96
C HIS A 19 -1.86 2.35 3.86
N VAL A 20 -1.20 3.11 4.73
CA VAL A 20 0.27 3.13 4.86
C VAL A 20 0.62 2.89 6.32
N TYR A 21 1.41 1.86 6.57
CA TYR A 21 1.83 1.41 7.91
C TYR A 21 3.31 1.65 8.12
N ALA A 22 3.70 1.95 9.35
CA ALA A 22 5.10 1.81 9.77
C ALA A 22 5.47 0.31 9.85
N LEU A 23 6.76 -0.01 9.76
CA LEU A 23 7.23 -1.39 9.94
C LEU A 23 6.83 -1.96 11.32
N GLY A 24 6.82 -1.14 12.36
CA GLY A 24 6.37 -1.53 13.70
C GLY A 24 4.90 -1.95 13.78
N GLU A 25 4.08 -1.54 12.80
CA GLU A 25 2.65 -1.84 12.72
C GLU A 25 2.34 -3.02 11.79
N ILE A 26 3.36 -3.74 11.28
CA ILE A 26 3.17 -4.76 10.24
C ILE A 26 2.13 -5.83 10.60
N ASN A 27 2.11 -6.29 11.86
CA ASN A 27 1.14 -7.30 12.31
C ASN A 27 -0.29 -6.77 12.25
N ARG A 28 -0.51 -5.51 12.68
CA ARG A 28 -1.81 -4.85 12.56
C ARG A 28 -2.24 -4.73 11.09
N GLY A 29 -1.31 -4.40 10.20
CA GLY A 29 -1.59 -4.35 8.76
C GLY A 29 -2.04 -5.69 8.19
N PHE A 30 -1.49 -6.81 8.68
CA PHE A 30 -1.97 -8.15 8.31
C PHE A 30 -3.36 -8.46 8.86
N ASP A 31 -3.63 -8.14 10.13
CA ASP A 31 -4.95 -8.36 10.75
C ASP A 31 -6.05 -7.54 10.03
N GLU A 32 -5.76 -6.29 9.68
CA GLU A 32 -6.67 -5.40 8.95
C GLU A 32 -6.88 -5.85 7.49
N LEU A 33 -5.88 -6.51 6.89
CA LEU A 33 -6.01 -7.14 5.57
C LEU A 33 -6.91 -8.38 5.63
N GLU A 34 -6.75 -9.24 6.65
CA GLU A 34 -7.56 -10.45 6.83
C GLU A 34 -9.03 -10.11 7.12
N SER A 35 -9.27 -9.08 7.94
CA SER A 35 -10.63 -8.61 8.25
C SER A 35 -11.32 -7.86 7.11
N GLY A 36 -10.61 -7.55 6.02
CA GLY A 36 -11.14 -6.85 4.85
C GLY A 36 -11.27 -5.33 5.01
N VAL A 37 -10.72 -4.76 6.11
CA VAL A 37 -10.63 -3.30 6.31
C VAL A 37 -9.67 -2.67 5.31
N VAL A 38 -8.61 -3.40 4.94
CA VAL A 38 -7.57 -2.96 4.00
C VAL A 38 -7.71 -3.73 2.70
N GLN A 39 -7.67 -3.01 1.58
CA GLN A 39 -7.52 -3.66 0.26
C GLN A 39 -6.06 -3.79 -0.12
N ARG A 40 -5.29 -2.70 0.07
CA ARG A 40 -3.85 -2.66 -0.18
C ARG A 40 -3.17 -1.76 0.85
N GLY A 41 -2.25 -2.36 1.60
CA GLY A 41 -1.34 -1.67 2.51
C GLY A 41 0.02 -1.44 1.86
N LEU A 42 0.62 -0.28 2.09
CA LEU A 42 2.04 -0.01 1.83
C LEU A 42 2.77 -0.02 3.17
N ILE A 43 3.88 -0.76 3.26
CA ILE A 43 4.78 -0.66 4.40
C ILE A 43 5.81 0.41 4.07
N ASP A 44 5.83 1.47 4.87
CA ASP A 44 6.85 2.50 4.83
C ASP A 44 7.95 2.14 5.83
N MET A 45 9.15 1.87 5.30
CA MET A 45 10.30 1.41 6.08
C MET A 45 11.00 2.56 6.83
N GLU A 46 10.70 3.82 6.48
CA GLU A 46 11.32 5.01 7.07
C GLU A 46 10.38 5.74 8.04
N ARG A 47 9.17 5.21 8.24
CA ARG A 47 8.16 5.79 9.12
C ARG A 47 8.26 5.18 10.53
N ASP A 48 8.37 6.05 11.53
CA ASP A 48 8.34 5.72 12.96
C ASP A 48 6.91 5.59 13.52
#